data_AF-A0A9N7YA85-F1
#
_entry.id   AF-A0A9N7YA85-F1
#
_cell.length_a   1.000
_cell.length_b   1.000
_cell.length_c   1.000
_cell.angle_alpha   90.00
_cell.angle_beta   90.00
_cell.angle_gamma   90.00
#
_symmetry.space_group_name_H-M   'P 1'
#
loop_
_entity.id
_entity.type
_entity.pdbx_description
1 polymer ?
#
loop_
_entity_poly.entity_id
_entity_poly.type
_entity_poly.pdbx_seq_one_letter_code
_entity_poly.pdbx_strand_id
1 'polypeptide(L)'
;MDMGRVMNLSYLQCQTTEDGYYLIPDKVFVIPHKETGVESTSYIISSWLEQKSSTSSSINADISFLTVMNGKLSIENQSMKTHQVKDSSTTARVQVRNFINNVKADPDFTLDKGFAQQAKEIADAIENNQTRNALLDYGTQQVSMLGLL
;
A
#
# COMPACT_ATOMS: atom_id res chain seq x y z
N MET A 1 -5.86 7.14 -1.17
CA MET A 1 -6.66 6.61 -0.05
C MET A 1 -6.65 5.10 -0.19
N ASP A 2 -6.50 4.39 0.92
CA ASP A 2 -6.57 2.94 0.95
C ASP A 2 -8.02 2.49 0.75
N MET A 3 -8.23 1.43 -0.02
CA MET A 3 -9.54 1.07 -0.58
C MET A 3 -10.20 -0.09 0.18
N GLY A 4 -10.52 0.15 1.45
CA GLY A 4 -11.20 -0.83 2.29
C GLY A 4 -10.28 -1.91 2.85
N ARG A 5 -10.83 -2.72 3.76
CA ARG A 5 -10.10 -3.75 4.50
C ARG A 5 -10.42 -5.14 3.94
N VAL A 6 -9.39 -5.85 3.50
CA VAL A 6 -9.51 -7.22 2.97
C VAL A 6 -9.27 -8.27 4.06
N MET A 7 -8.35 -7.98 4.98
CA MET A 7 -7.97 -8.88 6.07
C MET A 7 -8.81 -8.64 7.32
N ASN A 8 -9.29 -9.71 7.94
CA ASN A 8 -9.93 -9.67 9.25
C ASN A 8 -8.88 -9.39 10.33
N LEU A 9 -9.11 -8.34 11.13
CA LEU A 9 -8.23 -7.94 12.22
C LEU A 9 -8.93 -8.22 13.56
N SER A 10 -8.47 -9.26 14.26
CA SER A 10 -8.88 -9.59 15.62
C SER A 10 -7.78 -9.25 16.63
N TYR A 11 -8.17 -8.95 17.86
CA TYR A 11 -7.27 -8.61 18.97
C TYR A 11 -7.58 -9.45 20.22
N LEU A 12 -8.04 -10.69 20.02
CA LEU A 12 -8.51 -11.55 21.10
C LEU A 12 -7.37 -12.09 21.96
N GLN A 13 -6.16 -12.16 21.41
CA GLN A 13 -4.98 -12.66 22.12
C GLN A 13 -4.20 -11.55 22.81
N CYS A 14 -4.64 -10.29 22.67
CA CYS A 14 -4.00 -9.11 23.25
C CYS A 14 -2.49 -9.05 22.96
N GLN A 15 -2.07 -9.48 21.76
CA GLN A 15 -0.67 -9.51 21.38
C GLN A 15 -0.10 -8.08 21.34
N THR A 16 1.16 -7.94 21.72
CA THR A 16 1.89 -6.67 21.60
C THR A 16 3.13 -6.84 20.74
N THR A 17 3.70 -5.73 20.31
CA THR A 17 5.09 -5.67 19.87
C THR A 17 6.04 -6.19 20.95
N GLU A 18 7.25 -6.62 20.56
CA GLU A 18 8.26 -7.16 21.47
C GLU A 18 8.66 -6.15 22.57
N ASP A 19 8.64 -4.86 22.25
CA ASP A 19 8.89 -3.75 23.17
C ASP A 19 7.69 -3.39 24.05
N GLY A 20 6.51 -3.99 23.82
CA GLY A 20 5.29 -3.78 24.59
C GLY A 20 4.58 -2.44 24.37
N TYR A 21 5.04 -1.59 23.45
CA TYR A 21 4.44 -0.25 23.25
C TYR A 21 3.15 -0.28 22.42
N TYR A 22 2.97 -1.27 21.55
CA TYR A 22 1.85 -1.33 20.62
C TYR A 22 1.09 -2.65 20.73
N LEU A 23 -0.24 -2.57 20.76
CA LEU A 23 -1.12 -3.71 20.57
C LEU A 23 -1.17 -4.07 19.08
N ILE A 24 -0.99 -5.35 18.74
CA ILE A 24 -1.00 -5.86 17.37
C ILE A 24 -2.13 -6.87 17.16
N PRO A 25 -2.71 -6.97 15.95
CA PRO A 25 -3.71 -7.98 15.64
C PRO A 25 -3.15 -9.41 15.75
N ASP A 26 -4.02 -10.37 16.10
CA ASP A 26 -3.66 -11.77 16.36
C ASP A 26 -3.00 -12.48 15.14
N LYS A 27 -3.26 -11.97 13.93
CA LYS A 27 -2.76 -12.48 12.64
C LYS A 27 -1.75 -11.55 11.99
N VAL A 28 -1.02 -10.77 12.78
CA VAL A 28 0.02 -9.86 12.34
C VAL A 28 1.26 -10.08 13.19
N PHE A 29 2.44 -10.00 12.58
CA PHE A 29 3.70 -10.03 13.31
C PHE A 29 4.59 -8.86 12.92
N VAL A 30 5.43 -8.43 13.85
CA VAL A 30 6.32 -7.29 13.70
C VAL A 30 7.76 -7.78 13.69
N ILE A 31 8.55 -7.29 12.74
CA ILE A 31 9.98 -7.51 12.65
C ILE A 31 10.66 -6.17 12.95
N PRO A 32 11.28 -6.02 14.13
CA PRO A 32 11.97 -4.78 14.48
C PRO A 32 13.26 -4.62 13.68
N HIS A 33 13.51 -3.41 13.19
CA HIS A 33 14.82 -3.05 12.65
C HIS A 33 15.74 -2.66 13.80
N LYS A 34 16.67 -3.56 14.14
CA LYS A 34 17.60 -3.40 15.28
C LYS A 34 18.63 -2.29 15.09
N GLU A 35 18.84 -1.84 13.86
CA GLU A 35 19.71 -0.72 13.52
C GLU A 35 18.85 0.45 13.05
N THR A 36 18.61 1.43 13.93
CA THR A 36 17.94 2.69 13.59
C THR A 36 18.91 3.57 12.80
N GLY A 37 19.03 3.31 11.50
CA GLY A 37 19.76 4.16 10.57
C GLY A 37 18.85 5.26 10.03
N VAL A 38 19.29 6.52 10.13
CA VAL A 38 18.65 7.61 9.40
C VAL A 38 19.21 7.64 7.99
N GLU A 39 18.40 7.26 7.00
CA GLU A 39 18.77 7.32 5.60
C GLU A 39 18.47 8.71 5.03
N SER A 40 19.53 9.43 4.66
CA SER A 40 19.43 10.70 3.93
C SER A 40 19.71 10.47 2.46
N THR A 41 18.75 10.78 1.60
CA THR A 41 18.87 10.62 0.15
C THR A 41 18.55 11.92 -0.58
N SER A 42 19.32 12.22 -1.62
CA SER A 42 19.07 13.34 -2.52
C SER A 42 19.18 12.88 -3.97
N TYR A 43 18.20 13.22 -4.80
CA TYR A 43 18.24 12.91 -6.22
C TYR A 43 17.44 13.90 -7.06
N ILE A 44 17.80 14.00 -8.32
CA ILE A 44 17.15 14.83 -9.33
C ILE A 44 16.22 13.93 -10.14
N ILE A 45 14.98 14.37 -10.33
CA ILE A 45 13.97 13.70 -11.14
C ILE A 45 13.72 14.56 -12.38
N SER A 46 14.40 14.21 -13.47
CA SER A 46 14.35 14.88 -14.77
C SER A 46 12.97 14.81 -15.42
N SER A 47 12.25 13.71 -15.18
CA SER A 47 10.95 13.43 -15.81
C SER A 47 9.94 12.86 -14.83
N TRP A 48 8.70 13.33 -14.91
CA TRP A 48 7.57 12.77 -14.17
C TRP A 48 7.25 11.31 -14.51
N LEU A 49 7.73 10.82 -15.65
CA LEU A 49 7.65 9.39 -15.98
C LEU A 49 8.58 8.54 -15.11
N GLU A 50 9.70 9.09 -14.64
CA GLU A 50 10.70 8.39 -13.81
C GLU A 50 10.41 8.50 -12.31
N GLN A 51 9.38 9.27 -11.95
CA GLN A 51 8.96 9.44 -10.56
C GLN A 51 8.68 8.09 -9.91
N LYS A 52 9.38 7.84 -8.80
CA LYS A 52 9.07 6.78 -7.85
C LYS A 52 8.38 7.40 -6.63
N SER A 53 7.26 6.81 -6.22
CA SER A 53 6.55 7.23 -5.01
C SER A 53 7.47 7.11 -3.79
N SER A 54 7.37 8.06 -2.88
CA SER A 54 8.15 8.04 -1.64
C SER A 54 7.67 6.95 -0.68
N THR A 55 6.35 6.77 -0.54
CA THR A 55 5.74 5.88 0.47
C THR A 55 5.26 4.55 -0.10
N SER A 56 5.13 4.43 -1.42
CA SER A 56 4.54 3.25 -2.07
C SER A 56 5.36 2.77 -3.26
N SER A 57 6.69 2.95 -3.22
CA SER A 57 7.57 2.54 -4.33
C SER A 57 7.55 1.04 -4.60
N SER A 58 7.57 0.21 -3.56
CA SER A 58 7.63 -1.26 -3.69
C SER A 58 6.38 -1.83 -4.36
N ILE A 59 5.20 -1.44 -3.90
CA ILE A 59 3.92 -1.89 -4.45
C ILE A 59 3.68 -1.39 -5.88
N ASN A 60 4.17 -0.18 -6.21
CA ASN A 60 4.08 0.36 -7.57
C ASN A 60 5.07 -0.29 -8.55
N ALA A 61 6.20 -0.81 -8.06
CA ALA A 61 7.21 -1.48 -8.87
C ALA A 61 6.88 -2.95 -9.17
N ASP A 62 5.79 -3.48 -8.59
CA ASP A 62 5.38 -4.85 -8.76
C ASP A 62 5.01 -5.17 -10.22
N ILE A 63 5.23 -6.43 -10.63
CA ILE A 63 5.03 -6.86 -12.01
C ILE A 63 3.53 -6.93 -12.30
N SER A 64 3.04 -6.01 -13.13
CA SER A 64 1.66 -5.99 -13.60
C SER A 64 1.57 -5.86 -15.12
N PHE A 65 0.40 -6.12 -15.69
CA PHE A 65 0.15 -5.91 -17.12
C PHE A 65 0.30 -4.42 -17.53
N LEU A 66 0.13 -3.49 -16.58
CA LEU A 66 0.18 -2.04 -16.79
C LEU A 66 1.24 -1.37 -15.90
N THR A 67 2.46 -1.90 -15.87
CA THR A 67 3.58 -1.39 -15.04
C THR A 67 3.85 0.11 -15.21
N VAL A 68 3.65 0.66 -16.41
CA VAL A 68 3.88 2.09 -16.70
C VAL A 68 2.84 3.01 -16.02
N MET A 69 1.68 2.47 -15.63
CA MET A 69 0.57 3.24 -15.05
C MET A 69 0.58 3.27 -13.51
N ASN A 70 1.28 2.33 -12.86
CA ASN A 70 1.32 2.22 -11.41
C ASN A 70 1.78 3.55 -10.76
N GLY A 71 1.00 4.04 -9.80
CA GLY A 71 1.28 5.29 -9.08
C GLY A 71 1.14 6.59 -9.90
N LYS A 72 0.89 6.54 -11.22
CA LYS A 72 0.84 7.73 -12.08
C LYS A 72 -0.39 8.63 -11.85
N LEU A 73 -1.46 8.07 -11.30
CA LEU A 73 -2.64 8.81 -10.89
C LEU A 73 -2.55 9.35 -9.45
N SER A 74 -1.46 9.10 -8.73
CA SER A 74 -1.27 9.66 -7.39
C SER A 74 -1.17 11.19 -7.41
N ILE A 75 -1.59 11.84 -6.32
CA ILE A 75 -1.46 13.29 -6.13
C ILE A 75 0.00 13.73 -6.28
N GLU A 76 0.94 12.93 -5.75
CA GLU A 76 2.39 13.18 -5.84
C GLU A 76 2.85 13.27 -7.30
N ASN A 77 2.47 12.29 -8.13
CA ASN A 77 2.86 12.26 -9.54
C ASN A 77 2.14 13.34 -10.37
N GLN A 78 0.84 13.57 -10.16
CA GLN A 78 0.07 14.59 -10.87
C GLN A 78 0.56 16.02 -10.56
N SER A 79 0.88 16.29 -9.30
CA SER A 79 1.45 17.57 -8.89
C SER A 79 2.81 17.79 -9.55
N MET A 80 3.70 16.79 -9.52
CA MET A 80 5.02 16.91 -10.14
C MET A 80 4.94 17.10 -11.66
N LYS A 81 4.06 16.35 -12.34
CA LYS A 81 3.81 16.52 -13.77
C LYS A 81 3.36 17.94 -14.09
N THR A 82 2.42 18.48 -13.32
CA THR A 82 1.91 19.84 -13.53
C THR A 82 3.02 20.88 -13.47
N HIS A 83 3.88 20.83 -12.44
CA HIS A 83 4.98 21.80 -12.28
C HIS A 83 6.10 21.61 -13.30
N GLN A 84 6.47 20.37 -13.64
CA GLN A 84 7.51 20.12 -14.65
C GLN A 84 7.08 20.59 -16.04
N VAL A 85 5.83 20.32 -16.43
CA VAL A 85 5.31 20.68 -17.75
C VAL A 85 5.00 22.17 -17.85
N LYS A 86 4.32 22.74 -16.85
CA LYS A 86 3.90 24.14 -16.88
C LYS A 86 5.08 25.10 -16.77
N ASP A 87 6.03 24.79 -15.88
CA ASP A 87 7.11 25.70 -15.53
C ASP A 87 8.44 25.32 -16.23
N SER A 88 8.43 24.29 -17.09
CA SER A 88 9.63 23.74 -17.74
C SER A 88 10.75 23.44 -16.73
N SER A 89 10.35 22.88 -15.58
CA SER A 89 11.21 22.70 -14.42
C SER A 89 11.64 21.25 -14.23
N THR A 90 12.71 21.05 -13.45
CA THR A 90 13.15 19.73 -12.96
C THR A 90 12.90 19.65 -11.46
N THR A 91 12.62 18.46 -10.94
CA THR A 91 12.35 18.27 -9.51
C THR A 91 13.59 17.76 -8.80
N ALA A 92 14.09 18.52 -7.82
CA ALA A 92 15.05 18.01 -6.85
C ALA A 92 14.31 17.50 -5.60
N ARG A 93 14.73 16.35 -5.09
CA ARG A 93 14.11 15.73 -3.91
C ARG A 93 15.18 15.40 -2.89
N VAL A 94 14.92 15.79 -1.65
CA VAL A 94 15.73 15.47 -0.48
C VAL A 94 14.81 14.80 0.54
N GLN A 95 15.25 13.67 1.09
CA GLN A 95 14.46 12.88 2.03
C GLN A 95 15.34 12.36 3.15
N VAL A 96 14.78 12.38 4.36
CA VAL A 96 15.32 11.75 5.55
C VAL A 96 14.32 10.71 5.99
N ARG A 97 14.73 9.46 6.10
CA ARG A 97 13.87 8.34 6.50
C ARG A 97 14.49 7.65 7.69
N ASN A 98 13.67 7.40 8.70
CA ASN A 98 13.99 6.48 9.77
C ASN A 98 13.13 5.24 9.53
N PHE A 99 13.68 4.04 9.54
CA PHE A 99 12.89 2.82 9.36
C PHE A 99 12.89 2.04 10.65
N ILE A 100 11.72 1.93 11.29
CA ILE A 100 11.60 1.44 12.67
C ILE A 100 11.22 -0.03 12.66
N ASN A 101 10.14 -0.38 11.96
CA ASN A 101 9.54 -1.72 12.05
C ASN A 101 8.96 -2.18 10.72
N ASN A 102 9.02 -3.48 10.45
CA ASN A 102 8.24 -4.13 9.40
C ASN A 102 7.03 -4.83 10.02
N VAL A 103 5.83 -4.45 9.60
CA VAL A 103 4.58 -5.12 10.01
C VAL A 103 4.13 -6.03 8.89
N LYS A 104 3.87 -7.31 9.18
CA LYS A 104 3.50 -8.31 8.19
C LYS A 104 2.22 -9.05 8.58
N ALA A 105 1.39 -9.35 7.59
CA ALA A 105 0.27 -10.25 7.76
C ALA A 105 0.75 -11.71 7.82
N ASP A 106 0.18 -12.49 8.74
CA ASP A 106 0.30 -13.95 8.77
C ASP A 106 -0.36 -14.53 7.51
N PRO A 107 0.32 -15.39 6.72
CA PRO A 107 -0.26 -16.02 5.53
C PRO A 107 -1.61 -16.71 5.76
N ASP A 108 -1.87 -17.20 6.97
CA ASP A 108 -3.11 -17.89 7.35
C ASP A 108 -4.18 -16.91 7.88
N PHE A 109 -4.19 -15.66 7.42
CA PHE A 109 -5.20 -14.68 7.79
C PHE A 109 -6.58 -15.03 7.20
N THR A 110 -7.65 -14.57 7.86
CA THR A 110 -9.02 -14.74 7.37
C THR A 110 -9.50 -13.47 6.68
N LEU A 111 -10.39 -13.59 5.70
CA LEU A 111 -10.98 -12.44 5.00
C LEU A 111 -11.91 -11.66 5.93
N ASP A 112 -11.91 -10.34 5.79
CA ASP A 112 -12.91 -9.47 6.42
C ASP A 112 -14.31 -9.86 5.94
N LYS A 113 -15.29 -9.79 6.85
CA LYS A 113 -16.67 -10.20 6.55
C LYS A 113 -17.28 -9.36 5.43
N GLY A 114 -16.97 -8.05 5.37
CA GLY A 114 -17.46 -7.16 4.33
C GLY A 114 -16.90 -7.55 2.96
N PHE A 115 -15.60 -7.87 2.91
CA PHE A 115 -14.96 -8.33 1.67
C PHE A 115 -15.54 -9.67 1.21
N ALA A 116 -15.65 -10.64 2.12
CA ALA A 116 -16.18 -11.96 1.82
C ALA A 116 -17.64 -11.90 1.35
N GLN A 117 -18.46 -11.04 1.95
CA GLN A 117 -19.85 -10.83 1.57
C GLN A 117 -19.96 -10.23 0.16
N GLN A 118 -19.18 -9.20 -0.16
CA GLN A 118 -19.19 -8.61 -1.50
C GLN A 118 -18.67 -9.58 -2.57
N ALA A 119 -17.65 -10.37 -2.26
CA ALA A 119 -17.17 -11.41 -3.15
C ALA A 119 -18.26 -12.46 -3.44
N LYS A 120 -19.06 -12.82 -2.42
CA LYS A 120 -20.21 -13.72 -2.58
C LYS A 120 -21.30 -13.11 -3.46
N GLU A 121 -21.66 -11.84 -3.23
CA GLU A 121 -22.66 -11.14 -4.05
C GLU A 121 -22.25 -11.04 -5.52
N ILE A 122 -20.95 -10.83 -5.78
CA ILE A 122 -20.39 -10.87 -7.13
C ILE A 122 -20.53 -12.26 -7.74
N ALA A 123 -20.18 -13.32 -6.99
CA ALA A 123 -20.32 -14.69 -7.47
C ALA A 123 -21.79 -15.02 -7.82
N ASP A 124 -22.72 -14.68 -6.92
CA ASP A 124 -24.16 -14.87 -7.13
C ASP A 124 -24.66 -14.08 -8.37
N ALA A 125 -24.18 -12.85 -8.56
CA ALA A 125 -24.54 -12.05 -9.74
C ALA A 125 -24.00 -12.65 -11.05
N ILE A 126 -22.78 -13.22 -11.03
CA ILE A 126 -22.19 -13.89 -12.19
C ILE A 126 -22.99 -15.16 -12.52
N GLU A 127 -23.31 -16.00 -11.53
CA GLU A 127 -24.10 -17.23 -11.71
C GLU A 127 -25.48 -16.93 -12.31
N ASN A 128 -26.10 -15.82 -11.91
CA ASN A 128 -27.39 -15.38 -12.42
C ASN A 128 -27.32 -14.55 -13.71
N ASN A 129 -26.15 -14.48 -14.37
CA ASN A 129 -25.91 -13.74 -15.61
C ASN A 129 -26.20 -12.22 -15.49
N GLN A 130 -26.05 -11.67 -14.29
CA GLN A 130 -26.21 -10.25 -13.93
C GLN A 130 -24.85 -9.54 -13.80
N THR A 131 -23.91 -9.86 -14.69
CA THR A 131 -22.51 -9.38 -14.63
C THR A 131 -22.34 -7.86 -14.64
N ARG A 132 -23.32 -7.10 -15.15
CA ARG A 132 -23.30 -5.63 -15.11
C ARG A 132 -23.44 -5.05 -13.69
N ASN A 133 -23.93 -5.85 -12.74
CA ASN A 133 -24.11 -5.45 -11.35
C ASN A 133 -22.95 -5.91 -10.45
N ALA A 134 -21.99 -6.67 -10.99
CA ALA A 134 -20.82 -7.14 -10.25
C ALA A 134 -19.76 -6.03 -10.19
N LEU A 135 -19.74 -5.29 -9.08
CA LEU A 135 -18.75 -4.24 -8.82
C LEU A 135 -18.03 -4.53 -7.50
N LEU A 136 -16.70 -4.40 -7.53
CA LEU A 136 -15.83 -4.54 -6.36
C LEU A 136 -15.41 -3.16 -5.86
N ASP A 137 -15.67 -2.85 -4.60
CA ASP A 137 -15.31 -1.57 -3.96
C ASP A 137 -14.00 -1.69 -3.15
N TYR A 138 -13.04 -2.42 -3.73
CA TYR A 138 -11.72 -2.66 -3.13
C TYR A 138 -10.62 -2.29 -4.12
N GLY A 139 -9.43 -2.04 -3.57
CA GLY A 139 -8.24 -1.72 -4.36
C GLY A 139 -7.78 -2.90 -5.22
N THR A 140 -6.94 -2.62 -6.21
CA THR A 140 -6.37 -3.63 -7.12
C THR A 140 -5.28 -4.49 -6.48
N GLN A 141 -4.78 -4.09 -5.31
CA GLN A 141 -3.71 -4.77 -4.58
C GLN A 141 -4.02 -4.75 -3.08
N GLN A 142 -3.64 -5.83 -2.39
CA GLN A 142 -3.68 -5.93 -0.92
C GLN A 142 -2.27 -5.74 -0.36
N VAL A 143 -2.13 -4.89 0.65
CA VAL A 143 -0.86 -4.69 1.37
C VAL A 143 -0.66 -5.84 2.37
N SER A 144 0.37 -6.66 2.15
CA SER A 144 0.75 -7.78 3.04
C SER A 144 1.89 -7.43 3.99
N MET A 145 2.67 -6.40 3.67
CA MET A 145 3.77 -5.88 4.48
C MET A 145 3.78 -4.35 4.41
N LEU A 146 3.90 -3.72 5.57
CA LEU A 146 4.05 -2.28 5.70
C LEU A 146 5.32 -1.95 6.49
N GLY A 147 6.14 -1.07 5.92
CA GLY A 147 7.26 -0.48 6.63
C GLY A 147 6.81 0.74 7.43
N LEU A 148 7.06 0.74 8.74
CA LEU A 148 6.83 1.87 9.63
C LEU A 148 8.10 2.75 9.69
N LEU A 149 7.89 4.05 9.41
CA LEU A 149 8.91 5.09 9.47
C LEU A 149 8.84 5.88 10.79
#